data_AF-X1IV43-F1
#
_entry.id   AF-X1IV43-F1
#
_cell.length_a   1.000
_cell.length_b   1.000
_cell.length_c   1.000
_cell.angle_alpha   90.00
_cell.angle_beta   90.00
_cell.angle_gamma   90.00
#
_symmetry.space_group_name_H-M   'P 1'
#
loop_
_entity.id
_entity.type
_entity.pdbx_description
1 polymer ?
#
loop_
_entity_poly.entity_id
_entity_poly.type
_entity_poly.pdbx_seq_one_letter_code
_entity_poly.pdbx_strand_id
1 'polypeptide(L)'
;MQETLCDRLFWHTAERDDARVADHLYHRREMDVVYAMDEATLFDSFFNYLQEIEVFPFLAHLDPQKQQRKNVLFIQLVLILLMKVVGSIKTMEETNDLLLTDELLMSMCGFNAYQVKNGSCERGVKLRTTPIPEIRGSLCVDTVANHIVTITPRRIENFFNRCIQLLAKQGIFPKKIHAACDCP
;
A
#
# COMPACT_ATOMS: atom_id res chain seq x y z
N MET A 1 11.08 -35.75 -2.00
CA MET A 1 9.73 -35.79 -1.39
C MET A 1 9.63 -34.54 -0.52
N GLN A 2 9.38 -33.41 -1.17
CA GLN A 2 9.50 -32.04 -0.63
C GLN A 2 8.21 -31.26 -0.91
N GLU A 3 7.06 -31.94 -0.83
CA GLU A 3 5.72 -31.33 -0.78
C GLU A 3 5.49 -30.84 0.66
N THR A 4 6.30 -29.87 1.05
CA THR A 4 6.53 -29.49 2.44
C THR A 4 5.66 -28.29 2.81
N LEU A 5 4.77 -28.47 3.78
CA LEU A 5 4.12 -27.45 4.62
C LEU A 5 3.22 -26.38 3.95
N CYS A 6 3.47 -25.95 2.71
CA CYS A 6 2.66 -24.92 2.03
C CYS A 6 1.21 -25.36 1.84
N ASP A 7 0.96 -26.62 1.48
CA ASP A 7 -0.40 -27.15 1.26
C ASP A 7 -1.22 -27.30 2.56
N ARG A 8 -0.57 -27.16 3.74
CA ARG A 8 -1.24 -27.26 5.05
C ARG A 8 -1.61 -25.92 5.66
N LEU A 9 -1.07 -24.82 5.13
CA LEU A 9 -1.54 -23.49 5.46
C LEU A 9 -2.72 -23.22 4.52
N PHE A 10 -3.93 -23.06 5.06
CA PHE A 10 -5.16 -22.72 4.34
C PHE A 10 -5.13 -21.31 3.70
N TRP A 11 -3.97 -20.87 3.26
CA TRP A 11 -3.72 -19.59 2.62
C TRP A 11 -3.68 -19.85 1.13
N HIS A 12 -4.87 -19.80 0.51
CA HIS A 12 -4.93 -19.66 -0.94
C HIS A 12 -4.67 -18.20 -1.26
N THR A 13 -3.50 -17.90 -1.82
CA THR A 13 -3.27 -16.60 -2.48
C THR A 13 -4.13 -16.56 -3.73
N ALA A 14 -5.19 -15.75 -3.70
CA ALA A 14 -5.97 -15.47 -4.89
C ALA A 14 -5.12 -14.62 -5.84
N GLU A 15 -4.87 -15.13 -7.04
CA GLU A 15 -4.28 -14.34 -8.12
C GLU A 15 -5.37 -13.56 -8.84
N ARG A 16 -5.09 -12.31 -9.19
CA ARG A 16 -6.02 -11.48 -9.96
C ARG A 16 -6.17 -12.08 -11.37
N ASP A 17 -7.38 -12.55 -11.67
CA ASP A 17 -7.76 -13.13 -12.97
C ASP A 17 -9.11 -12.55 -13.40
N ASP A 18 -9.05 -11.34 -13.96
CA ASP A 18 -10.23 -10.59 -14.39
C ASP A 18 -11.02 -11.35 -15.49
N ALA A 19 -10.34 -12.18 -16.29
CA ALA A 19 -10.98 -12.99 -17.34
C ALA A 19 -11.83 -14.12 -16.76
N ARG A 20 -11.31 -14.83 -15.75
CA ARG A 20 -12.06 -15.87 -15.04
C ARG A 20 -13.23 -15.31 -14.24
N VAL A 21 -13.07 -14.13 -13.65
CA VAL A 21 -14.17 -13.42 -12.98
C VAL A 21 -15.25 -13.06 -13.99
N ALA A 22 -14.89 -12.46 -15.14
CA ALA A 22 -15.84 -12.10 -16.19
C ALA A 22 -16.59 -13.33 -16.76
N ASP A 23 -15.88 -14.43 -17.00
CA ASP A 23 -16.48 -15.69 -17.46
C ASP A 23 -17.46 -16.27 -16.43
N HIS A 24 -17.11 -16.24 -15.14
CA HIS A 24 -17.97 -16.72 -14.07
C HIS A 24 -19.24 -15.86 -13.93
N LEU A 25 -19.09 -14.53 -13.99
CA LEU A 25 -20.19 -13.58 -13.96
C LEU A 25 -21.16 -13.78 -15.13
N TYR A 26 -20.63 -14.01 -16.33
CA TYR A 26 -21.41 -14.26 -17.53
C TYR A 26 -22.26 -15.54 -17.43
N HIS A 27 -21.70 -16.61 -16.86
CA HIS A 27 -22.34 -17.92 -16.81
C HIS A 27 -23.23 -18.17 -15.59
N ARG A 28 -22.91 -17.61 -14.42
CA ARG A 28 -23.60 -17.99 -13.16
C ARG A 28 -24.72 -17.06 -12.71
N ARG A 29 -24.85 -15.84 -13.25
CA ARG A 29 -25.95 -14.84 -13.09
C ARG A 29 -26.52 -14.53 -11.69
N GLU A 30 -26.21 -15.31 -10.66
CA GLU A 30 -26.60 -15.09 -9.27
C GLU A 30 -25.43 -14.47 -8.53
N MET A 31 -25.63 -13.23 -8.10
CA MET A 31 -24.77 -12.54 -7.17
C MET A 31 -25.66 -11.93 -6.10
N ASP A 32 -25.35 -12.21 -4.83
CA ASP A 32 -26.10 -11.65 -3.71
C ASP A 32 -25.92 -10.12 -3.63
N VAL A 33 -24.70 -9.62 -3.90
CA VAL A 33 -24.36 -8.19 -4.02
C VAL A 33 -23.14 -8.02 -4.95
N VAL A 34 -23.18 -7.01 -5.83
CA VAL A 34 -22.01 -6.51 -6.55
C VAL A 34 -21.49 -5.28 -5.79
N TYR A 35 -20.38 -5.41 -5.09
CA TYR A 35 -19.63 -4.23 -4.65
C TYR A 35 -18.76 -3.78 -5.81
N ALA A 36 -19.11 -2.69 -6.47
CA ALA A 36 -18.16 -1.97 -7.30
C ALA A 36 -17.12 -1.37 -6.35
N MET A 37 -16.07 -2.13 -6.01
CA MET A 37 -14.91 -1.56 -5.35
C MET A 37 -14.19 -0.72 -6.40
N ASP A 38 -14.58 0.54 -6.53
CA ASP A 38 -13.64 1.52 -7.04
C ASP A 38 -12.44 1.55 -6.08
N GLU A 39 -11.26 1.84 -6.62
CA GLU A 39 -9.99 1.76 -5.88
C GLU A 39 -10.03 2.64 -4.62
N ALA A 40 -10.72 3.79 -4.70
CA ALA A 40 -10.94 4.69 -3.58
C ALA A 40 -11.72 4.03 -2.44
N THR A 41 -12.83 3.33 -2.70
CA THR A 41 -13.63 2.66 -1.67
C THR A 41 -12.87 1.50 -1.02
N LEU A 42 -12.04 0.77 -1.80
CA LEU A 42 -11.13 -0.24 -1.27
C LEU A 42 -10.14 0.37 -0.27
N PHE A 43 -9.42 1.42 -0.69
CA PHE A 43 -8.39 2.03 0.16
C PHE A 43 -8.97 2.76 1.36
N ASP A 44 -10.14 3.40 1.22
CA ASP A 44 -10.86 4.00 2.34
C ASP A 44 -11.24 2.95 3.38
N SER A 45 -11.87 1.84 2.95
CA SER A 45 -12.23 0.73 3.85
C SER A 45 -10.99 0.12 4.52
N PHE A 46 -9.91 -0.06 3.75
CA PHE A 46 -8.66 -0.60 4.27
C PHE A 46 -8.01 0.31 5.32
N PHE A 47 -7.91 1.61 5.05
CA PHE A 47 -7.32 2.56 6.00
C PHE A 47 -8.21 2.78 7.22
N ASN A 48 -9.54 2.81 7.05
CA ASN A 48 -10.48 2.84 8.17
C ASN A 48 -10.30 1.61 9.07
N TYR A 49 -10.15 0.42 8.49
CA TYR A 49 -9.87 -0.80 9.26
C TYR A 49 -8.52 -0.73 10.00
N LEU A 50 -7.44 -0.27 9.34
CA LEU A 50 -6.15 -0.08 10.00
C LEU A 50 -6.21 0.93 11.15
N GLN A 51 -7.05 1.96 11.02
CA GLN A 51 -7.28 2.93 12.08
C GLN A 51 -8.08 2.32 13.24
N GLU A 52 -9.13 1.56 12.95
CA GLU A 52 -9.96 0.87 13.94
C GLU A 52 -9.15 -0.07 14.82
N ILE A 53 -8.21 -0.82 14.24
CA ILE A 53 -7.35 -1.73 15.00
C ILE A 53 -6.09 -1.06 15.55
N GLU A 54 -5.98 0.28 15.48
CA GLU A 54 -4.87 1.08 16.03
C GLU A 54 -3.49 0.82 15.39
N VAL A 55 -3.41 0.57 14.08
CA VAL A 55 -2.13 0.38 13.37
C VAL A 55 -1.36 1.69 13.15
N PHE A 56 -2.06 2.81 12.93
CA PHE A 56 -1.46 4.10 12.54
C PHE A 56 -0.32 4.60 13.44
N PRO A 57 -0.42 4.51 14.79
CA PRO A 57 0.70 4.82 15.66
C PRO A 57 1.96 4.04 15.30
N PHE A 58 1.85 2.74 14.99
CA PHE A 58 3.00 1.91 14.62
C PHE A 58 3.58 2.28 13.25
N LEU A 59 2.76 2.71 12.30
CA LEU A 59 3.22 3.24 11.01
C LEU A 59 4.06 4.52 11.19
N ALA A 60 3.62 5.43 12.06
CA ALA A 60 4.38 6.65 12.36
C ALA A 60 5.76 6.34 12.98
N HIS A 61 5.85 5.28 13.78
CA HIS A 61 7.10 4.82 14.38
C HIS A 61 8.05 4.12 13.40
N LEU A 62 7.71 4.00 12.11
CA LEU A 62 8.62 3.52 11.06
C LEU A 62 9.56 4.62 10.54
N ASP A 63 9.31 5.90 10.83
CA ASP A 63 10.17 7.01 10.36
C ASP A 63 11.59 6.91 10.93
N PRO A 64 12.63 6.64 10.12
CA PRO A 64 14.01 6.53 10.59
C PRO A 64 14.61 7.86 11.04
N GLN A 65 13.90 8.98 10.88
CA GLN A 65 14.33 10.33 11.22
C GLN A 65 15.65 10.71 10.53
N LYS A 66 16.00 10.01 9.44
CA LYS A 66 17.19 10.24 8.62
C LYS A 66 16.95 11.29 7.51
N GLN A 67 15.71 11.76 7.36
CA GLN A 67 15.38 12.80 6.39
C GLN A 67 15.99 14.13 6.82
N GLN A 68 16.98 14.61 6.06
CA GLN A 68 17.56 15.94 6.28
C GLN A 68 16.57 17.07 5.98
N ARG A 69 15.60 16.84 5.08
CA ARG A 69 14.55 17.80 4.72
C ARG A 69 13.21 17.09 4.67
N LYS A 70 12.27 17.51 5.52
CA LYS A 70 10.93 16.93 5.62
C LYS A 70 9.95 17.58 4.64
N ASN A 71 10.19 17.40 3.33
CA ASN A 71 9.27 17.90 2.30
C ASN A 71 8.01 17.04 2.19
N VAL A 72 8.09 15.78 2.62
CA VAL A 72 7.00 14.80 2.65
C VAL A 72 7.14 14.03 3.95
N LEU A 73 6.04 13.79 4.66
CA LEU A 73 6.08 13.02 5.91
C LEU A 73 6.32 11.54 5.59
N PHE A 74 7.16 10.88 6.39
CA PHE A 74 7.51 9.48 6.15
C PHE A 74 6.29 8.55 6.14
N ILE A 75 5.30 8.80 7.01
CA ILE A 75 4.06 8.05 7.04
C ILE A 75 3.31 8.08 5.70
N GLN A 76 3.36 9.19 4.97
CA GLN A 76 2.71 9.31 3.65
C GLN A 76 3.37 8.38 2.63
N LEU A 77 4.69 8.24 2.69
CA LEU A 77 5.44 7.30 1.84
C LEU A 77 5.07 5.85 2.16
N VAL A 78 4.85 5.54 3.43
CA VAL A 78 4.41 4.21 3.88
C VAL A 78 2.97 3.93 3.41
N LEU A 79 2.05 4.90 3.53
CA LEU A 79 0.67 4.75 3.05
C LEU A 79 0.62 4.50 1.53
N ILE A 80 1.45 5.22 0.75
CA ILE A 80 1.60 4.97 -0.70
C ILE A 80 2.10 3.55 -0.96
N LEU A 81 3.10 3.08 -0.21
CA LEU A 81 3.60 1.71 -0.35
C LEU A 81 2.51 0.68 -0.05
N LEU A 82 1.70 0.92 1.00
CA LEU A 82 0.59 0.04 1.34
C LEU A 82 -0.44 0.01 0.21
N MET A 83 -0.80 1.17 -0.37
CA MET A 83 -1.71 1.20 -1.53
C MET A 83 -1.13 0.47 -2.74
N LYS A 84 0.17 0.64 -3.02
CA LYS A 84 0.85 -0.09 -4.11
C LYS A 84 0.73 -1.61 -3.91
N VAL A 85 0.98 -2.08 -2.68
CA VAL A 85 0.94 -3.52 -2.34
C VAL A 85 -0.49 -4.05 -2.39
N VAL A 86 -1.45 -3.39 -1.75
CA VAL A 86 -2.87 -3.81 -1.72
C VAL A 86 -3.50 -3.74 -3.11
N GLY A 87 -3.21 -2.68 -3.88
CA GLY A 87 -3.64 -2.54 -5.27
C GLY A 87 -2.90 -3.45 -6.26
N SER A 88 -1.93 -4.25 -5.79
CA SER A 88 -1.14 -5.16 -6.63
C SER A 88 -0.47 -4.48 -7.83
N ILE A 89 -0.08 -3.22 -7.66
CA ILE A 89 0.62 -2.43 -8.68
C ILE A 89 2.05 -2.93 -8.74
N LYS A 90 2.48 -3.43 -9.91
CA LYS A 90 3.72 -4.20 -10.02
C LYS A 90 4.91 -3.24 -10.02
N THR A 91 4.88 -2.24 -10.88
CA THR A 91 6.02 -1.35 -11.10
C THR A 91 5.89 -0.02 -10.38
N MET A 92 7.02 0.67 -10.19
CA MET A 92 7.01 2.04 -9.68
C MET A 92 6.47 3.03 -10.72
N GLU A 93 6.66 2.77 -12.01
CA GLU A 93 6.08 3.60 -13.09
C GLU A 93 4.56 3.56 -13.07
N GLU A 94 3.96 2.36 -12.96
CA GLU A 94 2.51 2.21 -12.79
C GLU A 94 2.00 2.90 -11.51
N THR A 95 2.82 2.93 -10.45
CA THR A 95 2.46 3.64 -9.20
C THR A 95 2.31 5.14 -9.46
N ASN A 96 3.18 5.71 -10.31
CA ASN A 96 3.08 7.13 -10.68
C ASN A 96 1.75 7.43 -11.37
N ASP A 97 1.40 6.62 -12.36
CA ASP A 97 0.28 6.92 -13.26
C ASP A 97 -1.09 6.54 -12.66
N LEU A 98 -1.13 5.52 -11.79
CA LEU A 98 -2.37 5.01 -11.18
C LEU A 98 -2.64 5.59 -9.79
N LEU A 99 -1.60 5.91 -9.00
CA LEU A 99 -1.78 6.41 -7.64
C LEU A 99 -1.40 7.88 -7.52
N LEU A 100 -0.16 8.24 -7.91
CA LEU A 100 0.40 9.54 -7.53
C LEU A 100 -0.27 10.72 -8.22
N THR A 101 -0.92 10.49 -9.35
CA THR A 101 -1.70 11.47 -10.13
C THR A 101 -3.18 11.55 -9.73
N ASP A 102 -3.70 10.59 -8.96
CA ASP A 102 -5.10 10.56 -8.53
C ASP A 102 -5.30 11.41 -7.27
N GLU A 103 -6.14 12.44 -7.37
CA GLU A 103 -6.38 13.37 -6.26
C GLU A 103 -7.09 12.73 -5.07
N LEU A 104 -8.02 11.80 -5.31
CA LEU A 104 -8.78 11.12 -4.25
C LEU A 104 -7.86 10.19 -3.46
N LEU A 105 -7.10 9.34 -4.16
CA LEU A 105 -6.16 8.41 -3.52
C LEU A 105 -5.05 9.13 -2.76
N MET A 106 -4.53 10.23 -3.33
CA MET A 106 -3.50 11.02 -2.68
C MET A 106 -4.04 11.84 -1.50
N SER A 107 -5.32 12.23 -1.52
CA SER A 107 -5.96 12.86 -0.36
C SER A 107 -6.01 11.94 0.86
N MET A 108 -6.22 10.63 0.67
CA MET A 108 -6.17 9.63 1.75
C MET A 108 -4.77 9.52 2.37
N CYS A 109 -3.73 9.83 1.61
CA CYS A 109 -2.34 9.92 2.08
C CYS A 109 -1.97 11.31 2.63
N GLY A 110 -2.91 12.25 2.70
CA GLY A 110 -2.68 13.61 3.23
C GLY A 110 -2.03 14.58 2.24
N PHE A 111 -2.10 14.32 0.94
CA PHE A 111 -1.75 15.31 -0.09
C PHE A 111 -2.99 16.07 -0.53
N ASN A 112 -2.86 17.37 -0.76
CA ASN A 112 -3.95 18.15 -1.35
C ASN A 112 -3.88 18.13 -2.88
N ALA A 113 -4.99 18.48 -3.54
CA ALA A 113 -5.10 18.55 -5.00
C ALA A 113 -4.01 19.44 -5.64
N TYR A 114 -3.62 20.54 -4.97
CA TYR A 114 -2.54 21.40 -5.45
C TYR A 114 -1.19 20.66 -5.52
N GLN A 115 -0.86 19.85 -4.51
CA GLN A 115 0.35 19.02 -4.47
C GLN A 115 0.29 17.90 -5.51
N VAL A 116 -0.88 17.33 -5.79
CA VAL A 116 -1.04 16.30 -6.84
C VAL A 116 -0.82 16.91 -8.22
N LYS A 117 -1.43 18.06 -8.50
CA LYS A 117 -1.27 18.74 -9.78
C LYS A 117 0.13 19.29 -9.99
N ASN A 118 0.70 19.93 -8.98
CA ASN A 118 1.94 20.70 -9.11
C ASN A 118 3.16 20.05 -8.48
N GLY A 119 3.04 18.88 -7.84
CA GLY A 119 4.10 18.21 -7.10
C GLY A 119 4.43 18.84 -5.74
N SER A 120 4.92 18.02 -4.81
CA SER A 120 5.30 18.47 -3.46
C SER A 120 6.65 19.20 -3.37
N CYS A 121 7.40 19.33 -4.47
CA CYS A 121 8.70 20.01 -4.47
C CYS A 121 9.10 20.59 -5.85
N GLU A 122 9.74 21.77 -5.83
CA GLU A 122 10.32 22.43 -7.00
C GLU A 122 11.62 21.79 -7.50
N ARG A 123 12.31 20.98 -6.67
CA ARG A 123 13.59 20.35 -7.06
C ARG A 123 13.44 19.49 -8.32
N GLY A 124 12.34 18.75 -8.40
CA GLY A 124 12.03 17.93 -9.58
C GLY A 124 11.81 18.75 -10.84
N VAL A 125 11.47 20.04 -10.74
CA VAL A 125 11.35 20.96 -11.88
C VAL A 125 12.73 21.38 -12.38
N LYS A 126 13.61 21.78 -11.45
CA LYS A 126 14.94 22.30 -11.76
C LYS A 126 15.86 21.27 -12.42
N LEU A 127 15.63 19.99 -12.16
CA LEU A 127 16.42 18.87 -12.68
C LEU A 127 15.78 18.20 -13.90
N ARG A 128 14.58 18.62 -14.32
CA ARG A 128 13.85 17.96 -15.40
C ARG A 128 14.41 18.37 -16.76
N THR A 129 14.67 17.37 -17.60
CA THR A 129 15.07 17.57 -19.00
C THR A 129 13.91 17.35 -19.97
N THR A 130 12.79 16.81 -19.50
CA THR A 130 11.57 16.55 -20.27
C THR A 130 10.48 17.58 -20.00
N PRO A 131 9.50 17.75 -20.92
CA PRO A 131 8.37 18.63 -20.70
C PRO A 131 7.65 18.34 -19.38
N ILE A 132 7.14 19.39 -18.74
CA ILE A 132 6.35 19.27 -17.52
C ILE A 132 4.95 18.79 -17.91
N PRO A 133 4.46 17.65 -17.38
CA PRO A 133 3.12 17.15 -17.65
C PRO A 133 2.07 18.03 -16.98
N GLU A 134 0.83 17.95 -17.45
CA GLU A 134 -0.30 18.72 -16.90
C GLU A 134 -0.59 18.36 -15.43
N ILE A 135 -0.49 17.07 -15.09
CA ILE A 135 -0.52 16.57 -13.71
C ILE A 135 0.87 16.01 -13.40
N ARG A 136 1.53 16.57 -12.39
CA ARG A 136 2.89 16.16 -12.01
C ARG A 136 2.93 14.94 -11.11
N GLY A 137 1.84 14.65 -10.40
CA GLY A 137 1.78 13.69 -9.32
C GLY A 137 2.26 14.27 -7.99
N SER A 138 1.76 13.71 -6.88
CA SER A 138 2.00 14.18 -5.51
C SER A 138 3.49 14.21 -5.14
N LEU A 139 4.27 13.22 -5.60
CA LEU A 139 5.73 13.16 -5.46
C LEU A 139 6.36 12.27 -6.53
N CYS A 140 7.69 12.23 -6.57
CA CYS A 140 8.42 11.32 -7.44
C CYS A 140 8.52 9.92 -6.82
N VAL A 141 8.35 8.87 -7.61
CA VAL A 141 8.51 7.47 -7.22
C VAL A 141 9.89 7.16 -6.62
N ASP A 142 10.94 7.83 -7.08
CA ASP A 142 12.28 7.71 -6.49
C ASP A 142 12.30 8.18 -5.04
N THR A 143 11.46 9.16 -4.68
CA THR A 143 11.34 9.62 -3.29
C THR A 143 10.74 8.51 -2.42
N VAL A 144 9.77 7.76 -2.92
CA VAL A 144 9.19 6.59 -2.24
C VAL A 144 10.27 5.53 -2.03
N ALA A 145 10.92 5.10 -3.12
CA ALA A 145 11.95 4.06 -3.09
C ALA A 145 13.12 4.40 -2.17
N ASN A 146 13.70 5.60 -2.30
CA ASN A 146 14.89 6.01 -1.55
C ASN A 146 14.66 6.10 -0.04
N HIS A 147 13.44 6.35 0.40
CA HIS A 147 13.14 6.46 1.83
C HIS A 147 12.70 5.13 2.43
N ILE A 148 11.95 4.30 1.70
CA ILE A 148 11.50 3.00 2.23
C ILE A 148 12.67 2.08 2.54
N VAL A 149 13.71 2.07 1.70
CA VAL A 149 14.92 1.26 1.93
C VAL A 149 15.70 1.66 3.19
N THR A 150 15.36 2.79 3.81
CA THR A 150 16.02 3.26 5.04
C THR A 150 15.38 2.69 6.32
N ILE A 151 14.23 2.00 6.21
CA ILE A 151 13.62 1.27 7.32
C ILE A 151 14.50 0.03 7.60
N THR A 152 14.92 -0.14 8.84
CA THR A 152 15.74 -1.29 9.20
C THR A 152 14.88 -2.56 9.34
N PRO A 153 15.43 -3.75 9.04
CA PRO A 153 14.70 -5.01 9.20
C PRO A 153 14.09 -5.19 10.58
N ARG A 154 14.83 -4.83 11.64
CA ARG A 154 14.34 -4.87 13.03
C ARG A 154 13.08 -4.01 13.27
N ARG A 155 12.95 -2.88 12.58
CA ARG A 155 11.76 -2.01 12.72
C ARG A 155 10.57 -2.57 11.97
N ILE A 156 10.81 -3.17 10.81
CA ILE A 156 9.81 -3.91 10.05
C ILE A 156 9.30 -5.10 10.88
N GLU A 157 10.21 -5.89 11.45
CA GLU A 157 9.88 -7.02 12.33
C GLU A 157 9.03 -6.58 13.53
N ASN A 158 9.44 -5.51 14.23
CA ASN A 158 8.67 -4.97 15.33
C ASN A 158 7.27 -4.51 14.90
N PHE A 159 7.16 -3.86 13.73
CA PHE A 159 5.88 -3.43 13.18
C PHE A 159 4.98 -4.64 12.89
N PHE A 160 5.47 -5.66 12.20
CA PHE A 160 4.71 -6.89 11.94
C PHE A 160 4.25 -7.57 13.22
N ASN A 161 5.14 -7.71 14.21
CA ASN A 161 4.80 -8.31 15.50
C ASN A 161 3.68 -7.54 16.21
N ARG A 162 3.65 -6.20 16.10
CA ARG A 162 2.56 -5.38 16.65
C ARG A 162 1.26 -5.56 15.88
N CYS A 163 1.29 -5.59 14.55
CA CYS A 163 0.11 -5.88 13.73
C CYS A 163 -0.49 -7.26 14.07
N ILE A 164 0.34 -8.30 14.20
CA ILE A 164 -0.09 -9.65 14.60
C ILE A 164 -0.75 -9.61 15.98
N GLN A 165 -0.19 -8.87 16.95
CA GLN A 165 -0.79 -8.72 18.27
C GLN A 165 -2.16 -8.02 18.22
N LEU A 166 -2.32 -6.98 17.41
CA LEU A 166 -3.58 -6.27 17.23
C LEU A 166 -4.65 -7.19 16.60
N LEU A 167 -4.29 -7.91 15.54
CA LEU A 167 -5.17 -8.88 14.90
C LEU A 167 -5.54 -10.05 15.84
N ALA A 168 -4.59 -10.52 16.67
CA ALA A 168 -4.85 -11.55 17.67
C ALA A 168 -5.85 -11.08 18.74
N LYS A 169 -5.79 -9.81 19.16
CA LYS A 169 -6.79 -9.23 20.10
C LYS A 169 -8.20 -9.21 19.51
N GLN A 170 -8.32 -9.03 18.20
CA GLN A 170 -9.60 -9.07 17.48
C GLN A 170 -10.13 -10.51 17.29
N GLY A 171 -9.40 -11.53 17.77
CA GLY A 171 -9.81 -12.93 17.64
C GLY A 171 -9.74 -13.47 16.21
N ILE A 172 -9.04 -12.78 15.31
CA ILE A 172 -8.89 -13.15 13.89
C ILE A 172 -8.12 -14.45 13.74
N PHE A 173 -7.22 -14.73 14.68
CA PHE A 173 -6.36 -15.90 14.64
C PHE A 173 -6.83 -17.03 15.55
N PRO A 174 -6.59 -18.30 15.15
CA PRO A 174 -6.74 -19.43 16.06
C PRO A 174 -5.74 -19.33 17.23
N LYS A 175 -5.96 -20.09 18.30
CA LYS A 175 -5.22 -20.03 19.58
C LYS A 175 -3.67 -20.06 19.47
N LYS A 176 -3.11 -20.55 18.35
CA LYS A 176 -1.67 -20.53 18.07
C LYS A 176 -1.45 -20.21 16.59
N ILE A 177 -0.48 -19.34 16.32
CA ILE A 177 -0.02 -19.00 14.96
C ILE A 177 1.48 -19.29 14.91
N HIS A 178 1.91 -19.98 13.86
CA HIS A 178 3.32 -20.09 13.49
C HIS A 178 3.47 -19.40 12.14
N ALA A 179 4.24 -18.32 12.09
CA ALA A 179 4.52 -17.59 10.87
C ALA A 179 6.03 -17.53 10.65
N ALA A 180 6.47 -17.72 9.41
CA ALA A 180 7.83 -17.48 8.97
C ALA A 180 7.74 -16.43 7.85
N CYS A 181 8.43 -15.31 8.03
CA CYS A 181 8.54 -14.28 7.00
C CYS A 181 9.93 -14.41 6.37
N ASP A 182 9.97 -14.68 5.08
CA ASP A 182 11.19 -14.51 4.28
C ASP A 182 11.19 -13.08 3.72
N CYS A 183 12.30 -12.38 3.88
CA CYS A 183 12.47 -11.03 3.35
C CYS A 183 13.51 -11.12 2.23
N PRO A 184 13.12 -10.96 0.95
CA PRO A 184 14.07 -10.79 -0.14
C PRO A 184 14.85 -9.45 -0.04
#